data_AF-A0A251NJL4-F1
#
_entry.id   AF-A0A251NJL4-F1
#
_cell.length_a   1.000
_cell.length_b   1.000
_cell.length_c   1.000
_cell.angle_alpha   90.00
_cell.angle_beta   90.00
_cell.angle_gamma   90.00
#
_symmetry.space_group_name_H-M   'P 1'
#
loop_
_entity.id
_entity.type
_entity.pdbx_description
1 polymer ?
#
loop_
_entity_poly.entity_id
_entity_poly.type
_entity_poly.pdbx_seq_one_letter_code
_entity_poly.pdbx_strand_id
1 'polypeptide(L)'
;MNESNFLLETDNFFDAYAKAREQLSFGMRKGNLSLLPPSALPHLSYTNPGHKEETTTPKRRGRTNACEAAKHFDPAAGVPQKFTKPYVRSKKRKFEKARGKRNNEGFRG
;
A
#
# COMPACT_ATOMS: atom_id res chain seq x y z
N MET A 1 -54.54 -34.59 38.51
CA MET A 1 -55.01 -34.01 37.23
C MET A 1 -54.12 -32.83 36.89
N ASN A 2 -53.76 -32.75 35.60
CA ASN A 2 -53.09 -31.66 34.88
C ASN A 2 -51.55 -31.68 34.98
N GLU A 3 -50.86 -32.39 34.09
CA GLU A 3 -50.51 -32.03 32.70
C GLU A 3 -49.51 -30.88 32.65
N SER A 4 -48.27 -31.14 32.21
CA SER A 4 -47.55 -30.29 31.24
C SER A 4 -46.09 -30.73 31.02
N ASN A 5 -45.75 -30.95 29.73
CA ASN A 5 -44.46 -30.68 29.09
C ASN A 5 -43.36 -31.73 29.29
N PHE A 6 -43.07 -32.61 28.31
CA PHE A 6 -42.57 -32.32 26.96
C PHE A 6 -41.31 -31.42 27.02
N LEU A 7 -40.18 -32.00 26.62
CA LEU A 7 -38.96 -31.38 26.06
C LEU A 7 -37.67 -31.38 26.93
N LEU A 8 -36.76 -32.24 26.47
CA LEU A 8 -35.34 -31.96 26.16
C LEU A 8 -34.30 -32.01 27.29
N GLU A 9 -33.83 -33.23 27.56
CA GLU A 9 -32.48 -33.69 27.20
C GLU A 9 -31.46 -32.56 26.88
N THR A 10 -30.91 -31.91 27.91
CA THR A 10 -29.74 -31.03 27.79
C THR A 10 -28.90 -31.04 29.07
N ASP A 11 -28.55 -32.22 29.54
CA ASP A 11 -27.40 -32.34 30.43
C ASP A 11 -26.12 -32.31 29.56
N ASN A 12 -25.13 -31.49 29.97
CA ASN A 12 -23.70 -31.64 29.65
C ASN A 12 -23.13 -31.00 28.37
N PHE A 13 -23.21 -29.68 28.21
CA PHE A 13 -22.24 -28.97 27.36
C PHE A 13 -21.59 -27.78 28.06
N PHE A 14 -22.40 -26.95 28.71
CA PHE A 14 -21.90 -25.71 29.34
C PHE A 14 -21.11 -26.00 30.63
N ASP A 15 -21.55 -26.95 31.45
CA ASP A 15 -20.86 -27.34 32.68
C ASP A 15 -19.56 -28.12 32.42
N ALA A 16 -19.53 -28.93 31.36
CA ALA A 16 -18.31 -29.60 30.89
C ALA A 16 -17.27 -28.57 30.40
N TYR A 17 -17.72 -27.51 29.73
CA TYR A 17 -16.89 -26.40 29.27
C TYR A 17 -16.34 -25.55 30.43
N ALA A 18 -17.14 -25.32 31.47
CA ALA A 18 -16.71 -24.59 32.67
C ALA A 18 -15.64 -25.36 33.47
N LYS A 19 -15.82 -26.68 33.67
CA LYS A 19 -14.86 -27.54 34.39
C LYS A 19 -13.52 -27.66 33.66
N ALA A 20 -13.52 -27.75 32.32
CA ALA A 20 -12.29 -27.80 31.53
C ALA A 20 -11.51 -26.46 31.57
N ARG A 21 -12.21 -25.33 31.72
CA ARG A 21 -11.62 -23.99 31.81
C ARG A 21 -10.96 -23.74 33.18
N GLU A 22 -11.46 -24.34 34.25
CA GLU A 22 -10.82 -24.24 35.59
C GLU A 22 -9.59 -25.14 35.73
N GLN A 23 -9.54 -26.30 35.06
CA GLN A 23 -8.38 -27.20 35.12
C GLN A 23 -7.12 -26.62 34.46
N LEU A 24 -7.26 -25.62 33.59
CA LEU A 24 -6.15 -24.91 32.97
C LEU A 24 -5.54 -23.80 33.86
N SER A 25 -5.96 -23.68 35.12
CA SER A 25 -5.49 -22.61 36.02
C SER A 25 -4.66 -23.07 37.23
N PHE A 26 -4.53 -24.38 37.50
CA PHE A 26 -3.76 -24.91 38.66
C PHE A 26 -2.43 -25.60 38.29
N GLY A 27 -1.71 -25.05 37.31
CA GLY A 27 -0.53 -25.74 36.79
C GLY A 27 0.55 -24.84 36.20
N MET A 28 0.78 -23.64 36.77
CA MET A 28 1.99 -22.89 36.46
C MET A 28 3.22 -23.60 37.04
N ARG A 29 3.78 -24.57 36.31
CA ARG A 29 5.25 -24.70 36.28
C ARG A 29 5.71 -23.96 35.03
N LYS A 30 6.40 -22.84 35.22
CA LYS A 30 7.15 -22.14 34.18
C LYS A 30 8.30 -23.05 33.74
N GLY A 31 7.98 -24.04 32.90
CA GLY A 31 8.91 -24.97 32.29
C GLY A 31 9.03 -24.64 30.81
N ASN A 32 10.16 -24.04 30.46
CA ASN A 32 10.88 -24.20 29.20
C ASN A 32 10.10 -24.28 27.86
N LEU A 33 9.35 -23.23 27.53
CA LEU A 33 9.03 -22.90 26.13
C LEU A 33 10.25 -22.40 25.32
N SER A 34 11.47 -22.49 25.87
CA SER A 34 12.74 -22.12 25.24
C SER A 34 13.44 -23.28 24.51
N LEU A 35 12.79 -24.43 24.36
CA LEU A 35 13.39 -25.65 23.80
C LEU A 35 12.68 -26.16 22.53
N LEU A 36 11.75 -25.41 21.95
CA LEU A 36 11.17 -25.73 20.65
C LEU A 36 11.96 -24.99 19.55
N PRO A 37 12.52 -25.70 18.54
CA PRO A 37 13.25 -25.06 17.47
C PRO A 37 12.29 -24.18 16.64
N PRO A 38 12.72 -22.98 16.22
CA PRO A 38 11.91 -22.01 15.48
C PRO A 38 11.47 -22.49 14.08
N SER A 39 11.78 -23.73 13.69
CA SER A 39 11.44 -24.32 12.39
C SER A 39 10.02 -24.90 12.30
N ALA A 40 9.24 -24.92 13.39
CA ALA A 40 7.90 -25.52 13.40
C ALA A 40 6.75 -24.54 13.05
N LEU A 41 7.04 -23.26 12.77
CA LEU A 41 6.05 -22.27 12.35
C LEU A 41 6.48 -21.66 11.00
N PRO A 42 5.73 -21.84 9.90
CA PRO A 42 5.98 -21.11 8.66
C PRO A 42 5.73 -19.61 8.89
N HIS A 43 6.81 -18.89 9.20
CA HIS A 43 7.08 -17.47 8.97
C HIS A 43 5.95 -16.43 9.23
N LEU A 44 5.02 -16.63 10.14
CA LEU A 44 4.22 -15.50 10.60
C LEU A 44 5.05 -14.72 11.64
N SER A 45 5.74 -13.69 11.14
CA SER A 45 6.53 -12.75 11.94
C SER A 45 5.72 -12.23 13.12
N TYR A 46 6.30 -12.32 14.32
CA TYR A 46 5.77 -11.68 15.54
C TYR A 46 5.41 -10.23 15.25
N THR A 47 4.13 -9.89 15.34
CA THR A 47 3.63 -8.53 15.15
C THR A 47 3.87 -7.73 16.42
N ASN A 48 4.78 -6.76 16.36
CA ASN A 48 4.84 -5.68 17.33
C ASN A 48 3.56 -4.84 17.17
N PRO A 49 2.67 -4.73 18.18
CA PRO A 49 1.46 -3.91 18.08
C PRO A 49 1.87 -2.43 18.20
N GLY A 50 2.26 -1.85 17.07
CA GLY A 50 2.71 -0.46 16.99
C GLY A 50 3.20 -0.03 15.61
N HIS A 51 3.55 -0.97 14.72
CA HIS A 51 3.84 -0.67 13.33
C HIS A 51 2.59 -0.91 12.48
N LYS A 52 2.09 0.16 11.84
CA LYS A 52 1.01 0.09 10.83
C LYS A 52 1.43 -0.97 9.82
N GLU A 53 0.65 -2.03 9.64
CA GLU A 53 1.05 -3.21 8.87
C GLU A 53 1.78 -2.84 7.58
N GLU A 54 3.10 -3.00 7.61
CA GLU A 54 3.97 -2.54 6.55
C GLU A 54 3.85 -3.56 5.43
N THR A 55 3.03 -3.25 4.42
CA THR A 55 2.92 -4.05 3.20
C THR A 55 4.34 -4.20 2.63
N THR A 56 4.96 -5.38 2.74
CA THR A 56 6.35 -5.68 2.35
C THR A 56 6.62 -5.50 0.85
N THR A 57 5.61 -5.11 0.07
CA THR A 57 5.74 -4.83 -1.36
C THR A 57 6.21 -3.39 -1.59
N PRO A 58 7.30 -3.19 -2.36
CA PRO A 58 7.79 -1.85 -2.65
C PRO A 58 6.74 -1.08 -3.47
N LYS A 59 6.30 0.07 -2.94
CA LYS A 59 5.38 0.97 -3.66
C LYS A 59 6.06 1.56 -4.90
N ARG A 60 5.78 1.00 -6.07
CA ARG A 60 6.25 1.52 -7.36
C ARG A 60 5.20 2.42 -7.98
N ARG A 61 5.60 3.61 -8.41
CA ARG A 61 4.76 4.55 -9.20
C ARG A 61 5.38 4.74 -10.58
N GLY A 62 4.54 4.92 -11.59
CA GLY A 62 4.98 5.32 -12.93
C GLY A 62 5.49 6.78 -12.95
N ARG A 63 6.20 7.15 -14.02
CA ARG A 63 6.65 8.53 -14.23
C ARG A 63 5.44 9.42 -14.57
N THR A 64 5.12 10.36 -13.71
CA THR A 64 3.97 11.27 -13.86
C THR A 64 4.17 12.32 -14.94
N ASN A 65 5.41 12.74 -15.18
CA ASN A 65 5.74 13.85 -16.09
C ASN A 65 6.12 13.37 -17.51
N ALA A 66 5.78 12.13 -17.87
CA ALA A 66 6.11 11.57 -19.18
C ALA A 66 5.13 11.99 -20.30
N CYS A 67 3.93 12.46 -19.93
CA CYS A 67 2.89 12.82 -20.87
C CYS A 67 3.26 14.03 -21.76
N GLU A 68 2.72 14.10 -22.98
CA GLU A 68 2.97 15.23 -23.89
C GLU A 68 2.49 16.57 -23.31
N ALA A 69 1.38 16.57 -22.59
CA ALA A 69 0.88 17.75 -21.90
C ALA A 69 1.92 18.33 -20.92
N ALA A 70 2.66 17.47 -20.23
CA ALA A 70 3.65 17.88 -19.23
C ALA A 70 4.79 18.72 -19.83
N LYS A 71 5.09 18.54 -21.12
CA LYS A 71 6.16 19.26 -21.84
C LYS A 71 5.79 20.70 -22.20
N HIS A 72 4.50 21.03 -22.12
CA HIS A 72 3.97 22.36 -22.40
C HIS A 72 3.87 23.23 -21.15
N PHE A 73 3.92 22.62 -19.97
CA PHE A 73 4.09 23.32 -18.70
C PHE A 73 5.55 23.73 -18.55
N ASP A 74 5.80 24.79 -17.77
CA ASP A 74 7.06 25.56 -17.60
C ASP A 74 6.96 26.99 -18.19
N PRO A 75 7.90 27.91 -17.86
CA PRO A 75 7.92 29.25 -18.42
C PRO A 75 7.83 29.26 -19.96
N ALA A 76 7.29 30.36 -20.50
CA ALA A 76 6.92 30.45 -21.91
C ALA A 76 8.03 30.01 -22.89
N ALA A 77 7.62 29.38 -23.99
CA ALA A 77 8.53 28.87 -25.00
C ALA A 77 9.35 30.00 -25.63
N GLY A 78 10.62 30.11 -25.22
CA GLY A 78 11.51 31.15 -25.69
C GLY A 78 12.12 32.06 -24.61
N VAL A 79 11.80 31.83 -23.35
CA VAL A 79 12.66 32.29 -22.25
C VAL A 79 14.04 31.62 -22.42
N PRO A 80 15.16 32.35 -22.20
CA PRO A 80 16.49 31.77 -22.23
C PRO A 80 16.58 30.54 -21.33
N GLN A 81 17.34 29.52 -21.75
CA GLN A 81 17.61 28.30 -20.97
C GLN A 81 16.37 27.41 -20.68
N LYS A 82 15.20 27.66 -21.30
CA LYS A 82 13.99 26.84 -21.12
C LYS A 82 13.68 26.00 -22.35
N PHE A 83 13.20 24.78 -22.11
CA PHE A 83 12.92 23.77 -23.13
C PHE A 83 11.43 23.43 -23.28
N THR A 84 10.56 24.37 -22.88
CA THR A 84 9.11 24.27 -22.98
C THR A 84 8.69 24.10 -24.44
N LYS A 85 7.88 23.07 -24.71
CA LYS A 85 7.37 22.79 -26.05
C LYS A 85 6.24 23.79 -26.38
N PRO A 86 6.33 24.55 -27.50
CA PRO A 86 5.24 25.44 -27.89
C PRO A 86 4.04 24.66 -28.44
N TYR A 87 2.85 25.26 -28.34
CA TYR A 87 1.62 24.75 -28.96
C TYR A 87 1.58 25.18 -30.43
N VAL A 88 2.03 24.29 -31.33
CA VAL A 88 2.12 24.57 -32.77
C VAL A 88 1.09 23.78 -33.56
N ARG A 89 0.44 24.41 -34.54
CA ARG A 89 -0.57 23.77 -35.41
C ARG A 89 -0.03 22.61 -36.24
N SER A 90 1.23 22.70 -36.70
CA SER A 90 1.91 21.64 -37.45
C SER A 90 3.43 21.75 -37.35
N LYS A 91 4.14 20.64 -37.56
CA LYS A 91 5.62 20.57 -37.45
C LYS A 91 6.38 21.01 -38.72
N LYS A 92 5.78 21.83 -39.60
CA LYS A 92 6.36 22.22 -40.90
C LYS A 92 7.32 23.41 -40.79
N ARG A 93 8.12 23.67 -41.85
CA ARG A 93 9.10 24.78 -41.92
C ARG A 93 8.48 26.16 -41.68
N LYS A 94 7.21 26.33 -42.07
CA LYS A 94 6.48 27.60 -41.99
C LYS A 94 6.00 27.98 -40.58
N PHE A 95 6.02 27.08 -39.60
CA PHE A 95 5.44 27.31 -38.29
C PHE A 95 6.50 27.42 -37.21
N GLU A 96 6.57 28.58 -36.55
CA GLU A 96 7.30 28.81 -35.28
C GLU A 96 8.76 28.35 -35.23
N LYS A 97 9.44 28.33 -36.38
CA LYS A 97 10.86 27.95 -36.50
C LYS A 97 11.78 29.13 -36.81
N ALA A 98 11.23 30.31 -37.03
CA ALA A 98 11.94 31.45 -37.60
C ALA A 98 12.64 32.33 -36.56
N ARG A 99 12.15 33.56 -36.42
CA ARG A 99 12.62 34.56 -35.47
C ARG A 99 12.68 34.03 -34.04
N GLY A 100 13.78 34.31 -33.34
CA GLY A 100 13.97 33.94 -31.93
C GLY A 100 14.11 32.43 -31.67
N LYS A 101 14.13 31.58 -32.71
CA LYS A 101 14.46 30.15 -32.57
C LYS A 101 15.79 29.80 -33.25
N ARG A 102 16.23 30.62 -34.19
CA ARG A 102 17.49 30.49 -34.90
C ARG A 102 18.33 31.74 -34.71
N ASN A 103 19.63 31.58 -34.88
CA ASN A 103 20.64 32.62 -34.75
C ASN A 103 20.60 33.62 -35.91
N ASN A 104 20.33 33.15 -37.13
CA ASN A 104 20.49 33.99 -38.32
C ASN A 104 19.22 34.81 -38.68
N GLU A 105 18.20 34.80 -37.84
CA GLU A 105 16.91 35.46 -38.11
C GLU A 105 16.60 36.48 -37.01
N GLY A 106 17.63 37.26 -36.65
CA GLY A 106 17.75 37.85 -35.33
C GLY A 106 18.01 36.76 -34.31
N PHE A 107 18.03 37.10 -33.03
CA PHE A 107 18.48 36.15 -32.02
C PHE A 107 17.57 36.15 -30.83
N ARG A 108 17.74 35.07 -30.07
CA ARG A 108 17.86 35.21 -28.64
C ARG A 108 19.32 34.99 -28.26
N GLY A 109 20.02 36.08 -27.97
CA GLY A 109 21.09 36.08 -26.99
C GLY A 109 20.47 36.12 -25.60
#